data_AF-A0A353CE24-F1
#
_entry.id   AF-A0A353CE24-F1
#
_cell.length_a   1.000
_cell.length_b   1.000
_cell.length_c   1.000
_cell.angle_alpha   90.00
_cell.angle_beta   90.00
_cell.angle_gamma   90.00
#
_symmetry.space_group_name_H-M   'P 1'
#
loop_
_entity.id
_entity.type
_entity.pdbx_description
1 polymer ?
#
loop_
_entity_poly.entity_id
_entity_poly.type
_entity_poly.pdbx_seq_one_letter_code
_entity_poly.pdbx_strand_id
1 'polypeptide(L)'
;GAFSLLFLTPGALVAVRDPRGFRPLVLGKLKDAWCVASETCAFDLIDAEYIREVEPGEMLIIDGNGLHSSKPFAEKPRSVCTFEHVYFSRPDSIIFGRSVNESRHKMGRQLAIERPVDADLVVPVPDSGVAAAIGYAAESGINYRQAIIRNHYVGRTFIEPSQSIRSFGVRLKLNPIKDLINGRRVVLVDDSIVRGTTSKKIVQMVRESGAAEVHMRISCPPTISPCYYGVDTPSQGELIAAQMSVEEVREYIGADTLGYLSHEGMLAAIGLGQTGSCTACWSGKYPTLIANSHAA
;
A
#
# COMPACT_ATOMS: atom_id res chain seq x y z
N GLY A 1 -5.43 -7.46 19.55
CA GLY A 1 -5.30 -7.30 18.09
C GLY A 1 -5.00 -5.86 17.77
N ALA A 2 -5.27 -5.44 16.53
CA ALA A 2 -5.16 -4.04 16.10
C ALA A 2 -6.50 -3.33 16.28
N PHE A 3 -6.48 -2.09 16.77
CA PHE A 3 -7.67 -1.25 16.81
C PHE A 3 -7.33 0.23 16.87
N SER A 4 -8.15 1.03 16.18
CA SER A 4 -8.27 2.47 16.34
C SER A 4 -9.76 2.75 16.32
N LEU A 5 -10.32 3.10 17.48
CA LEU A 5 -11.75 3.11 17.74
C LEU A 5 -12.20 4.51 18.07
N LEU A 6 -13.42 4.85 17.63
CA LEU A 6 -14.15 6.02 18.04
C LEU A 6 -15.47 5.58 18.67
N PHE A 7 -15.78 6.10 19.85
CA PHE A 7 -17.06 5.92 20.51
C PHE A 7 -17.70 7.29 20.72
N LEU A 8 -18.98 7.40 20.42
CA LEU A 8 -19.74 8.60 20.68
C LEU A 8 -20.79 8.30 21.76
N THR A 9 -20.86 9.18 22.75
CA THR A 9 -21.90 9.20 23.78
C THR A 9 -22.59 10.57 23.74
N PRO A 10 -23.72 10.76 24.44
CA PRO A 10 -24.38 12.07 24.48
C PRO A 10 -23.49 13.23 24.99
N GLY A 11 -22.47 12.93 25.80
CA GLY A 11 -21.63 13.95 26.44
C GLY A 11 -20.16 13.95 26.00
N ALA A 12 -19.70 12.94 25.26
CA ALA A 12 -18.27 12.81 24.93
C ALA A 12 -18.01 11.99 23.67
N LEU A 13 -16.93 12.34 22.96
CA LEU A 13 -16.25 11.53 21.96
C LEU A 13 -15.04 10.86 22.63
N VAL A 14 -14.93 9.53 22.52
CA VAL A 14 -13.78 8.77 23.00
C VAL A 14 -13.02 8.19 21.81
N ALA A 15 -11.71 8.46 21.73
CA ALA A 15 -10.83 7.90 20.72
C ALA A 15 -9.77 7.03 21.37
N VAL A 16 -9.58 5.80 20.88
CA VAL A 16 -8.71 4.81 21.52
C VAL A 16 -7.83 4.13 20.48
N ARG A 17 -6.52 4.06 20.74
CA ARG A 17 -5.56 3.34 19.90
C ARG A 17 -4.95 2.17 20.65
N ASP A 18 -4.77 1.04 19.97
CA ASP A 18 -4.20 -0.16 20.61
C ASP A 18 -2.77 0.05 21.12
N PRO A 19 -2.31 -0.70 22.16
CA PRO A 19 -1.00 -0.51 22.79
C PRO A 19 0.21 -0.72 21.87
N ARG A 20 0.04 -1.37 20.72
CA ARG A 20 1.10 -1.57 19.72
C ARG A 20 1.04 -0.51 18.62
N GLY A 21 -0.08 0.20 18.49
CA GLY A 21 -0.29 1.29 17.55
C GLY A 21 -0.38 0.83 16.10
N PHE A 22 -0.94 -0.36 15.82
CA PHE A 22 -0.94 -0.95 14.47
C PHE A 22 -1.53 -0.02 13.42
N ARG A 23 -2.71 0.55 13.72
CA ARG A 23 -3.45 1.43 12.81
C ARG A 23 -3.24 2.89 13.16
N PRO A 24 -3.24 3.78 12.15
CA PRO A 24 -3.08 5.20 12.38
C PRO A 24 -4.35 5.80 12.99
N LEU A 25 -4.14 6.76 13.89
CA LEU A 25 -5.17 7.57 14.48
C LEU A 25 -4.53 8.92 14.83
N VAL A 26 -5.06 10.00 14.27
CA VAL A 26 -4.51 11.35 14.37
C VAL A 26 -5.53 12.29 14.99
N LEU A 27 -5.02 13.25 15.77
CA LEU A 27 -5.77 14.31 16.42
C LEU A 27 -5.51 15.62 15.67
N GLY A 28 -6.59 16.32 15.34
CA GLY A 28 -6.58 17.63 14.72
C GLY A 28 -7.51 18.60 15.44
N LYS A 29 -7.48 19.86 15.04
CA LYS A 29 -8.31 20.91 15.61
C LYS A 29 -8.88 21.83 14.52
N LEU A 30 -10.19 22.00 14.51
CA LEU A 30 -10.90 22.93 13.64
C LEU A 30 -11.48 24.06 14.50
N LYS A 31 -10.83 25.22 14.50
CA LYS A 31 -11.14 26.33 15.42
C LYS A 31 -11.06 25.84 16.87
N ASP A 32 -12.19 25.75 17.58
CA ASP A 32 -12.27 25.27 18.95
C ASP A 32 -12.70 23.80 19.06
N ALA A 33 -13.02 23.14 17.94
CA ALA A 33 -13.45 21.75 17.90
C ALA A 33 -12.27 20.80 17.72
N TRP A 34 -12.27 19.69 18.46
CA TRP A 34 -11.32 18.59 18.25
C TRP A 34 -11.82 17.64 17.17
N CYS A 35 -10.92 17.20 16.30
CA CYS A 35 -11.18 16.26 15.22
C CYS A 35 -10.28 15.03 15.38
N VAL A 36 -10.80 13.84 15.09
CA VAL A 36 -10.01 12.60 15.08
C VAL A 36 -10.26 11.87 13.77
N ALA A 37 -9.19 11.40 13.13
CA ALA A 37 -9.25 10.70 11.85
C ALA A 37 -8.20 9.58 11.79
N SER A 38 -8.38 8.64 10.86
CA SER A 38 -7.35 7.62 10.59
C SER A 38 -6.14 8.20 9.88
N GLU A 39 -6.34 9.20 9.00
CA GLU A 39 -5.28 9.80 8.18
C GLU A 39 -5.36 11.32 8.20
N THR A 40 -4.21 12.00 8.02
CA THR A 40 -4.15 13.47 8.05
C THR A 40 -4.84 14.13 6.86
N CYS A 41 -4.97 13.44 5.72
CA CYS A 41 -5.67 14.00 4.55
C CYS A 41 -7.14 14.38 4.83
N ALA A 42 -7.74 13.82 5.89
CA ALA A 42 -9.08 14.21 6.32
C ALA A 42 -9.10 15.63 6.92
N PHE A 43 -8.00 16.07 7.52
CA PHE A 43 -7.86 17.41 8.08
C PHE A 43 -7.67 18.45 6.98
N ASP A 44 -6.87 18.14 5.95
CA ASP A 44 -6.68 19.00 4.77
C ASP A 44 -8.00 19.31 4.06
N LEU A 45 -8.95 18.36 4.06
CA LEU A 45 -10.25 18.53 3.42
C LEU A 45 -11.18 19.51 4.16
N ILE A 46 -11.02 19.63 5.49
CA ILE A 46 -11.91 20.44 6.34
C ILE A 46 -11.19 21.66 6.95
N ASP A 47 -9.98 21.96 6.49
CA ASP A 47 -9.09 23.00 7.04
C ASP A 47 -8.85 22.86 8.56
N ALA A 48 -8.72 21.62 9.04
CA ALA A 48 -8.33 21.36 10.43
C ALA A 48 -6.80 21.37 10.57
N GLU A 49 -6.30 21.95 11.65
CA GLU A 49 -4.89 21.90 12.01
C GLU A 49 -4.54 20.49 12.51
N TYR A 50 -3.49 19.88 11.96
CA TYR A 50 -2.92 18.66 12.52
C TYR A 50 -2.18 18.96 13.83
N ILE A 51 -2.55 18.27 14.91
CA ILE A 51 -1.94 18.48 16.23
C ILE A 51 -0.88 17.41 16.52
N ARG A 52 -1.26 16.12 16.48
CA ARG A 52 -0.36 14.98 16.68
C ARG A 52 -1.03 13.64 16.36
N GLU A 53 -0.25 12.56 16.38
CA GLU A 53 -0.80 11.20 16.50
C GLU A 53 -1.41 10.95 17.88
N VAL A 54 -2.46 10.14 17.93
CA VAL A 54 -2.89 9.45 19.14
C VAL A 54 -1.87 8.36 19.44
N GLU A 55 -1.28 8.35 20.63
CA GLU A 55 -0.18 7.45 20.98
C GLU A 55 -0.66 6.00 21.11
N PRO A 56 0.22 5.00 20.91
CA PRO A 56 -0.12 3.59 21.19
C PRO A 56 -0.59 3.42 22.64
N GLY A 57 -1.78 2.84 22.81
CA GLY A 57 -2.40 2.64 24.13
C GLY A 57 -3.03 3.90 24.72
N GLU A 58 -3.09 5.01 23.98
CA GLU A 58 -3.76 6.22 24.43
C GLU A 58 -5.28 6.13 24.23
N MET A 59 -5.99 6.63 25.22
CA MET A 59 -7.41 6.93 25.20
C MET A 59 -7.59 8.44 25.39
N LEU A 60 -8.19 9.08 24.38
CA LEU A 60 -8.63 10.46 24.43
C LEU A 60 -10.12 10.51 24.76
N ILE A 61 -10.50 11.40 25.68
CA ILE A 61 -11.89 11.75 25.95
C ILE A 61 -12.04 13.23 25.64
N ILE A 62 -12.93 13.56 24.71
CA ILE A 62 -13.27 14.91 24.30
C ILE A 62 -14.69 15.19 24.78
N ASP A 63 -14.85 16.06 25.76
CA ASP A 63 -16.13 16.43 26.38
C ASP A 63 -16.28 17.96 26.50
N GLY A 64 -17.33 18.41 27.20
CA GLY A 64 -17.59 19.83 27.43
C GLY A 64 -16.50 20.59 28.20
N ASN A 65 -15.60 19.87 28.89
CA ASN A 65 -14.46 20.46 29.61
C ASN A 65 -13.17 20.44 28.77
N GLY A 66 -13.19 19.87 27.57
CA GLY A 66 -12.06 19.84 26.64
C GLY A 66 -11.51 18.44 26.38
N LEU A 67 -10.20 18.36 26.12
CA LEU A 67 -9.49 17.13 25.77
C LEU A 67 -8.78 16.55 27.00
N HIS A 68 -9.08 15.30 27.33
CA HIS A 68 -8.41 14.54 28.38
C HIS A 68 -7.69 13.34 27.76
N SER A 69 -6.45 13.07 28.19
CA SER A 69 -5.64 11.96 27.71
C SER A 69 -5.26 11.02 28.87
N SER A 70 -5.33 9.72 28.61
CA SER A 70 -4.86 8.69 29.53
C SER A 70 -4.32 7.47 28.77
N LYS A 71 -3.53 6.63 29.43
CA LYS A 71 -3.03 5.36 28.88
C LYS A 71 -3.48 4.19 29.75
N PRO A 72 -4.73 3.71 29.61
CA PRO A 72 -5.29 2.70 30.51
C PRO A 72 -4.77 1.28 30.26
N PHE A 73 -3.99 1.06 29.20
CA PHE A 73 -3.49 -0.26 28.83
C PHE A 73 -2.04 -0.46 29.26
N ALA A 74 -1.67 -1.72 29.52
CA ALA A 74 -0.27 -2.10 29.71
C ALA A 74 0.55 -1.81 28.43
N GLU A 75 1.73 -1.22 28.61
CA GLU A 75 2.65 -0.93 27.51
C GLU A 75 3.03 -2.19 26.72
N LYS A 76 3.17 -2.03 25.40
CA LYS A 76 3.60 -3.10 24.49
C LYS A 76 4.64 -2.56 23.50
N PRO A 77 5.51 -3.43 22.96
CA PRO A 77 6.38 -3.06 21.87
C PRO A 77 5.56 -2.57 20.66
N ARG A 78 5.92 -1.40 20.12
CA ARG A 78 5.27 -0.81 18.94
C ARG A 78 5.33 -1.76 17.76
N SER A 79 4.31 -1.75 16.91
CA SER A 79 4.21 -2.59 15.71
C SER A 79 3.34 -1.90 14.66
N VAL A 80 3.73 -0.70 14.25
CA VAL A 80 2.94 0.10 13.28
C VAL A 80 2.89 -0.59 11.92
N CYS A 81 1.75 -0.53 11.22
CA CYS A 81 1.57 -1.26 9.97
C CYS A 81 2.34 -0.61 8.82
N THR A 82 3.45 -1.21 8.37
CA THR A 82 4.21 -0.64 7.24
C THR A 82 3.47 -0.73 5.89
N PHE A 83 2.42 -1.56 5.81
CA PHE A 83 1.55 -1.64 4.62
C PHE A 83 0.75 -0.35 4.38
N GLU A 84 0.59 0.51 5.40
CA GLU A 84 0.04 1.85 5.24
C GLU A 84 0.87 2.70 4.27
N HIS A 85 2.20 2.62 4.38
CA HIS A 85 3.11 3.32 3.47
C HIS A 85 3.22 2.66 2.10
N VAL A 86 3.16 1.33 2.04
CA VAL A 86 3.24 0.59 0.76
C VAL A 86 2.03 0.89 -0.12
N TYR A 87 0.81 0.79 0.42
CA TYR A 87 -0.40 0.81 -0.39
C TYR A 87 -1.59 1.53 0.25
N PHE A 88 -1.87 1.28 1.53
CA PHE A 88 -3.21 1.50 2.07
C PHE A 88 -3.59 2.97 2.27
N SER A 89 -2.67 3.77 2.81
CA SER A 89 -2.92 5.20 3.06
C SER A 89 -2.82 6.02 1.78
N ARG A 90 -3.47 7.19 1.76
CA ARG A 90 -3.35 8.10 0.62
C ARG A 90 -1.96 8.74 0.56
N PRO A 91 -1.43 9.04 -0.65
CA PRO A 91 -0.10 9.66 -0.80
C PRO A 91 0.06 11.00 -0.08
N ASP A 92 -1.01 11.78 0.03
CA ASP A 92 -1.04 13.09 0.70
C ASP A 92 -1.13 13.01 2.23
N SER A 93 -1.19 11.80 2.80
CA SER A 93 -1.21 11.60 4.25
C SER A 93 0.20 11.57 4.87
N ILE A 94 0.28 12.01 6.13
CA ILE A 94 1.39 11.78 7.04
C ILE A 94 0.97 10.66 7.99
N ILE A 95 1.66 9.54 7.93
CA ILE A 95 1.35 8.33 8.69
C ILE A 95 2.58 7.94 9.50
N PHE A 96 2.41 7.69 10.80
CA PHE A 96 3.50 7.37 11.73
C PHE A 96 4.65 8.38 11.68
N GLY A 97 4.31 9.67 11.52
CA GLY A 97 5.25 10.79 11.40
C GLY A 97 6.00 10.86 10.05
N ARG A 98 5.57 10.11 9.03
CA ARG A 98 6.24 10.03 7.72
C ARG A 98 5.27 10.34 6.58
N SER A 99 5.71 11.11 5.60
CA SER A 99 4.94 11.34 4.37
C SER A 99 4.82 10.03 3.57
N VAL A 100 3.59 9.64 3.24
CA VAL A 100 3.33 8.42 2.45
C VAL A 100 3.92 8.54 1.04
N ASN A 101 3.71 9.67 0.37
CA ASN A 101 4.28 9.91 -0.96
C ASN A 101 5.80 9.81 -0.97
N GLU A 102 6.48 10.43 0.01
CA GLU A 102 7.94 10.40 0.10
C GLU A 102 8.46 8.97 0.37
N SER A 103 7.79 8.21 1.25
CA SER A 103 8.13 6.80 1.47
C SER A 103 8.07 6.00 0.16
N ARG A 104 7.00 6.15 -0.63
CA ARG A 104 6.83 5.45 -1.91
C ARG A 104 7.85 5.90 -2.95
N HIS A 105 8.14 7.19 -3.02
CA HIS A 105 9.18 7.73 -3.90
C HIS A 105 10.56 7.12 -3.57
N LYS A 106 10.94 7.08 -2.29
CA LYS A 106 12.18 6.43 -1.82
C LYS A 106 12.20 4.93 -2.09
N MET A 107 11.08 4.22 -1.92
CA MET A 107 10.99 2.81 -2.28
C MET A 107 11.27 2.59 -3.77
N GLY A 108 10.74 3.46 -4.63
CA GLY A 108 11.01 3.46 -6.06
C GLY A 108 12.49 3.64 -6.40
N ARG A 109 13.15 4.63 -5.77
CA ARG A 109 14.59 4.88 -5.94
C ARG A 109 15.40 3.67 -5.50
N GLN A 110 15.14 3.16 -4.30
CA GLN A 110 15.83 1.98 -3.79
C GLN A 110 15.62 0.75 -4.67
N LEU A 111 14.43 0.59 -5.25
CA LEU A 111 14.13 -0.49 -6.18
C LEU A 111 14.94 -0.39 -7.49
N ALA A 112 15.21 0.81 -7.99
CA ALA A 112 16.07 1.00 -9.16
C ALA A 112 17.54 0.64 -8.87
N ILE A 113 18.01 0.92 -7.65
CA ILE A 113 19.36 0.53 -7.20
C ILE A 113 19.47 -1.00 -7.07
N GLU A 114 18.48 -1.64 -6.45
CA GLU A 114 18.52 -3.08 -6.18
C GLU A 114 18.22 -3.94 -7.40
N ARG A 115 17.36 -3.45 -8.29
CA ARG A 115 16.81 -4.20 -9.43
C ARG A 115 16.90 -3.41 -10.74
N PRO A 116 18.10 -2.93 -11.14
CA PRO A 116 18.25 -2.16 -12.37
C PRO A 116 17.89 -3.01 -13.61
N VAL A 117 17.54 -2.33 -14.70
CA VAL A 117 17.38 -2.94 -16.02
C VAL A 117 17.48 -1.88 -17.10
N ASP A 118 18.08 -2.24 -18.23
CA ASP A 118 18.08 -1.39 -19.42
C ASP A 118 16.72 -1.42 -20.09
N ALA A 119 16.03 -0.29 -20.09
CA ALA A 119 14.72 -0.14 -20.70
C ALA A 119 14.53 1.28 -21.24
N ASP A 120 13.48 1.49 -22.02
CA ASP A 120 13.24 2.77 -22.69
C ASP A 120 12.25 3.64 -21.93
N LEU A 121 11.42 3.02 -21.09
CA LEU A 121 10.28 3.68 -20.45
C LEU A 121 9.93 3.09 -19.08
N VAL A 122 9.73 3.94 -18.08
CA VAL A 122 9.10 3.60 -16.80
C VAL A 122 7.62 3.97 -16.84
N VAL A 123 6.76 3.01 -16.55
CA VAL A 123 5.30 3.16 -16.58
C VAL A 123 4.72 2.68 -15.26
N PRO A 124 3.96 3.53 -14.54
CA PRO A 124 3.28 3.09 -13.32
C PRO A 124 2.06 2.23 -13.63
N VAL A 125 1.73 1.32 -12.72
CA VAL A 125 0.37 0.81 -12.57
C VAL A 125 -0.43 1.84 -11.77
N PRO A 126 -1.44 2.50 -12.37
CA PRO A 126 -2.19 3.55 -11.67
C PRO A 126 -3.25 2.97 -10.73
N ASP A 127 -3.51 3.59 -9.58
CA ASP A 127 -2.88 4.84 -9.07
C ASP A 127 -1.77 4.57 -8.04
N SER A 128 -1.69 3.36 -7.50
CA SER A 128 -0.85 3.00 -6.36
C SER A 128 0.65 3.00 -6.68
N GLY A 129 1.04 2.56 -7.88
CA GLY A 129 2.44 2.48 -8.32
C GLY A 129 3.06 3.83 -8.73
N VAL A 130 2.28 4.91 -8.80
CA VAL A 130 2.72 6.20 -9.39
C VAL A 130 3.93 6.80 -8.68
N ALA A 131 3.87 6.97 -7.35
CA ALA A 131 4.96 7.59 -6.59
C ALA A 131 6.25 6.77 -6.66
N ALA A 132 6.14 5.44 -6.59
CA ALA A 132 7.28 4.54 -6.73
C ALA A 132 7.86 4.54 -8.15
N ALA A 133 7.02 4.61 -9.19
CA ALA A 133 7.48 4.72 -10.57
C ALA A 133 8.26 6.03 -10.83
N ILE A 134 7.79 7.15 -10.26
CA ILE A 134 8.51 8.43 -10.31
C ILE A 134 9.87 8.30 -9.63
N GLY A 135 9.95 7.66 -8.47
CA GLY A 135 11.21 7.40 -7.78
C GLY A 135 12.16 6.51 -8.59
N TYR A 136 11.63 5.42 -9.16
CA TYR A 136 12.42 4.50 -9.98
C TYR A 136 13.00 5.21 -11.22
N ALA A 137 12.17 6.02 -11.90
CA ALA A 137 12.61 6.80 -13.06
C ALA A 137 13.67 7.84 -12.70
N ALA A 138 13.50 8.55 -11.58
CA ALA A 138 14.45 9.55 -11.12
C ALA A 138 15.83 8.94 -10.81
N GLU A 139 15.86 7.74 -10.22
CA GLU A 139 17.11 7.06 -9.87
C GLU A 139 17.76 6.34 -11.06
N SER A 140 16.97 5.69 -11.92
CA SER A 140 17.48 4.96 -13.10
C SER A 140 17.84 5.86 -14.29
N GLY A 141 17.34 7.10 -14.31
CA GLY A 141 17.47 8.00 -15.47
C GLY A 141 16.58 7.62 -16.67
N ILE A 142 15.75 6.58 -16.54
CA ILE A 142 14.81 6.15 -17.59
C ILE A 142 13.59 7.06 -17.57
N ASN A 143 13.13 7.46 -18.76
CA ASN A 143 11.99 8.36 -18.90
C ASN A 143 10.71 7.79 -18.27
N TYR A 144 10.11 8.54 -17.34
CA TYR A 144 8.77 8.28 -16.84
C TYR A 144 7.71 8.69 -17.86
N ARG A 145 6.72 7.82 -18.11
CA ARG A 145 5.50 8.19 -18.85
C ARG A 145 4.27 7.52 -18.25
N GLN A 146 3.19 8.29 -18.21
CA GLN A 146 1.86 7.74 -17.95
C GLN A 146 1.34 7.03 -19.22
N ALA A 147 1.75 5.78 -19.42
CA ALA A 147 1.33 4.99 -20.59
C ALA A 147 0.16 4.02 -20.31
N ILE A 148 -0.31 3.97 -19.07
CA ILE A 148 -1.55 3.26 -18.69
C ILE A 148 -2.46 4.28 -18.01
N ILE A 149 -3.69 4.39 -18.48
CA ILE A 149 -4.69 5.32 -17.95
C ILE A 149 -5.76 4.53 -17.20
N ARG A 150 -6.00 4.90 -15.94
CA ARG A 150 -7.12 4.40 -15.17
C ARG A 150 -8.41 5.02 -15.67
N ASN A 151 -9.41 4.19 -15.95
CA ASN A 151 -10.75 4.66 -16.29
C ASN A 151 -11.49 5.07 -15.00
N HIS A 152 -11.79 6.37 -14.88
CA HIS A 152 -12.45 6.95 -13.71
C HIS A 152 -13.95 6.61 -13.61
N TYR A 153 -14.55 6.06 -14.66
CA TYR A 153 -16.00 5.86 -14.75
C TYR A 153 -16.44 4.40 -14.49
N VAL A 154 -15.51 3.51 -14.14
CA VAL A 154 -15.85 2.10 -13.86
C VAL A 154 -16.29 1.93 -12.40
N GLY A 155 -17.62 1.91 -12.20
CA GLY A 155 -18.26 1.61 -10.91
C GLY A 155 -18.60 0.12 -10.70
N ARG A 156 -19.24 -0.20 -9.55
CA ARG A 156 -19.67 -1.57 -9.19
C ARG A 156 -20.86 -2.10 -10.04
N THR A 157 -21.53 -1.23 -10.77
CA THR A 157 -22.68 -1.52 -11.63
C THR A 157 -22.31 -1.28 -13.09
N PHE A 158 -21.48 -2.14 -13.65
CA PHE A 158 -21.40 -2.28 -15.10
C PHE A 158 -22.22 -3.50 -15.48
N ILE A 159 -23.09 -3.35 -16.48
CA ILE A 159 -23.78 -4.48 -17.12
C ILE A 159 -22.67 -5.36 -17.70
N GLU A 160 -22.35 -6.46 -17.02
CA GLU A 160 -21.41 -7.44 -17.56
C GLU A 160 -22.01 -7.99 -18.87
N PRO A 161 -21.31 -7.88 -20.00
CA PRO A 161 -21.73 -8.58 -21.21
C PRO A 161 -21.86 -10.08 -20.90
N SER A 162 -22.79 -10.75 -21.55
CA SER A 162 -23.03 -12.20 -21.38
C SER A 162 -21.73 -13.02 -21.42
N GLN A 163 -21.74 -14.16 -20.73
CA GLN A 163 -20.60 -15.01 -20.28
C GLN A 163 -19.43 -15.29 -21.25
N SER A 164 -19.50 -14.91 -22.53
CA SER A 164 -18.45 -15.14 -23.54
C SER A 164 -17.24 -14.21 -23.45
N ILE A 165 -17.26 -13.13 -22.63
CA ILE A 165 -16.17 -12.13 -22.57
C ILE A 165 -15.58 -12.01 -21.14
N ARG A 166 -15.13 -13.13 -20.56
CA ARG A 166 -14.58 -13.17 -19.19
C ARG A 166 -13.19 -12.50 -19.03
N SER A 167 -12.58 -12.02 -20.12
CA SER A 167 -11.27 -11.35 -20.15
C SER A 167 -11.34 -9.80 -20.07
N PHE A 168 -12.53 -9.20 -20.00
CA PHE A 168 -12.70 -7.74 -20.14
C PHE A 168 -12.41 -6.90 -18.88
N GLY A 169 -12.41 -7.50 -17.69
CA GLY A 169 -12.44 -6.75 -16.42
C GLY A 169 -11.27 -5.77 -16.18
N VAL A 170 -10.05 -6.11 -16.61
CA VAL A 170 -8.88 -5.20 -16.46
C VAL A 170 -8.84 -4.17 -17.58
N ARG A 171 -9.17 -4.54 -18.82
CA ARG A 171 -9.29 -3.59 -19.95
C ARG A 171 -10.36 -2.52 -19.74
N LEU A 172 -11.41 -2.84 -18.97
CA LEU A 172 -12.40 -1.82 -18.57
C LEU A 172 -11.77 -0.76 -17.66
N LYS A 173 -10.88 -1.18 -16.75
CA LYS A 173 -10.30 -0.34 -15.69
C LYS A 173 -9.02 0.38 -16.13
N LEU A 174 -8.22 -0.23 -16.98
CA LEU A 174 -6.90 0.24 -17.39
C LEU A 174 -6.80 0.22 -18.92
N ASN A 175 -6.40 1.34 -19.51
CA ASN A 175 -6.23 1.49 -20.95
C ASN A 175 -4.78 1.86 -21.29
N PRO A 176 -4.08 1.09 -22.12
CA PRO A 176 -2.71 1.39 -22.53
C PRO A 176 -2.70 2.43 -23.67
N ILE A 177 -1.73 3.34 -23.65
CA ILE A 177 -1.44 4.27 -24.75
C ILE A 177 -0.43 3.59 -25.68
N LYS A 178 -0.95 2.93 -26.72
CA LYS A 178 -0.14 2.11 -27.65
C LYS A 178 1.05 2.87 -28.25
N ASP A 179 0.87 4.13 -28.62
CA ASP A 179 1.92 4.96 -29.22
C ASP A 179 3.15 5.15 -28.31
N LEU A 180 2.95 5.08 -26.98
CA LEU A 180 4.05 5.16 -26.01
C LEU A 180 4.73 3.81 -25.76
N ILE A 181 4.03 2.69 -26.02
CA ILE A 181 4.46 1.35 -25.63
C ILE A 181 5.05 0.57 -26.82
N ASN A 182 4.52 0.76 -28.03
CA ASN A 182 4.85 -0.04 -29.19
C ASN A 182 6.36 -0.01 -29.52
N GLY A 183 6.99 -1.19 -29.58
CA GLY A 183 8.41 -1.40 -29.83
C GLY A 183 9.34 -1.04 -28.66
N ARG A 184 8.82 -0.65 -27.49
CA ARG A 184 9.63 -0.21 -26.33
C ARG A 184 9.85 -1.33 -25.32
N ARG A 185 10.99 -1.30 -24.64
CA ARG A 185 11.25 -2.05 -23.41
C ARG A 185 10.69 -1.26 -22.24
N VAL A 186 9.72 -1.83 -21.52
CA VAL A 186 8.92 -1.13 -20.51
C VAL A 186 9.25 -1.67 -19.12
N VAL A 187 9.57 -0.78 -18.18
CA VAL A 187 9.56 -1.08 -16.75
C VAL A 187 8.18 -0.75 -16.20
N LEU A 188 7.43 -1.79 -15.80
CA LEU A 188 6.15 -1.63 -15.10
C LEU A 188 6.40 -1.62 -13.60
N VAL A 189 6.03 -0.52 -12.95
CA VAL A 189 6.17 -0.36 -11.50
C VAL A 189 4.81 -0.44 -10.82
N ASP A 190 4.69 -1.33 -9.85
CA ASP A 190 3.47 -1.55 -9.05
C ASP A 190 3.83 -1.64 -7.55
N ASP A 191 2.84 -1.45 -6.67
CA ASP A 191 3.10 -1.43 -5.23
C ASP A 191 3.33 -2.84 -4.66
N SER A 192 2.54 -3.82 -5.07
CA SER A 192 2.53 -5.17 -4.49
C SER A 192 1.96 -6.22 -5.46
N ILE A 193 2.31 -7.49 -5.22
CA ILE A 193 1.66 -8.64 -5.86
C ILE A 193 1.08 -9.53 -4.76
N VAL A 194 -0.25 -9.71 -4.76
CA VAL A 194 -0.97 -10.56 -3.80
C VAL A 194 -1.33 -11.91 -4.42
N ARG A 195 -2.27 -11.92 -5.38
CA ARG A 195 -2.69 -13.14 -6.11
C ARG A 195 -2.05 -13.29 -7.50
N GLY A 196 -1.33 -12.28 -7.99
CA GLY A 196 -0.71 -12.26 -9.33
C GLY A 196 -1.67 -12.10 -10.52
N THR A 197 -2.97 -12.36 -10.36
CA THR A 197 -3.95 -12.33 -11.46
C THR A 197 -4.08 -10.96 -12.13
N THR A 198 -4.03 -9.87 -11.37
CA THR A 198 -4.04 -8.50 -11.91
C THR A 198 -2.76 -8.19 -12.66
N SER A 199 -1.60 -8.47 -12.06
CA SER A 199 -0.28 -8.24 -12.66
C SER A 199 -0.12 -9.01 -13.98
N LYS A 200 -0.56 -10.28 -14.03
CA LYS A 200 -0.59 -11.08 -15.26
C LYS A 200 -1.37 -10.40 -16.39
N LYS A 201 -2.57 -9.88 -16.07
CA LYS A 201 -3.42 -9.19 -17.05
C LYS A 201 -2.81 -7.86 -17.51
N ILE A 202 -2.14 -7.13 -16.62
CA ILE A 202 -1.47 -5.88 -16.96
C ILE A 202 -0.26 -6.14 -17.87
N VAL A 203 0.60 -7.11 -17.51
CA VAL A 203 1.75 -7.50 -18.34
C VAL A 203 1.29 -7.94 -19.73
N GLN A 204 0.25 -8.79 -19.80
CA GLN A 204 -0.34 -9.21 -21.07
C GLN A 204 -0.87 -8.02 -21.88
N MET A 205 -1.61 -7.09 -21.27
CA MET A 205 -2.13 -5.88 -21.93
C MET A 205 -1.00 -5.01 -22.52
N VAL A 206 0.10 -4.86 -21.79
CA VAL A 206 1.26 -4.08 -22.24
C VAL A 206 1.98 -4.78 -23.39
N ARG A 207 2.18 -6.10 -23.32
CA ARG A 207 2.69 -6.88 -24.47
C ARG A 207 1.79 -6.80 -25.69
N GLU A 208 0.47 -6.95 -25.52
CA GLU A 208 -0.52 -6.81 -26.61
C GLU A 208 -0.58 -5.40 -27.21
N SER A 209 -0.05 -4.41 -26.50
CA SER A 209 0.11 -3.02 -26.99
C SER A 209 1.42 -2.81 -27.75
N GLY A 210 2.21 -3.87 -27.97
CA GLY A 210 3.41 -3.88 -28.79
C GLY A 210 4.72 -3.73 -28.02
N ALA A 211 4.74 -3.84 -26.69
CA ALA A 211 5.99 -3.77 -25.93
C ALA A 211 6.98 -4.86 -26.38
N ALA A 212 8.24 -4.48 -26.59
CA ALA A 212 9.32 -5.43 -26.91
C ALA A 212 9.68 -6.28 -25.68
N GLU A 213 9.79 -5.62 -24.53
CA GLU A 213 10.08 -6.24 -23.23
C GLU A 213 9.21 -5.58 -22.14
N VAL A 214 8.89 -6.34 -21.10
CA VAL A 214 8.11 -5.93 -19.93
C VAL A 214 8.82 -6.42 -18.67
N HIS A 215 9.45 -5.49 -17.95
CA HIS A 215 10.15 -5.72 -16.69
C HIS A 215 9.28 -5.26 -15.53
N MET A 216 8.82 -6.20 -14.71
CA MET A 216 7.98 -5.89 -13.55
C MET A 216 8.86 -5.51 -12.35
N ARG A 217 8.50 -4.44 -11.66
CA ARG A 217 9.19 -3.92 -10.48
C ARG A 217 8.17 -3.62 -9.37
N ILE A 218 8.33 -4.27 -8.22
CA ILE A 218 7.40 -4.20 -7.11
C ILE A 218 8.04 -3.47 -5.94
N SER A 219 7.41 -2.38 -5.48
CA SER A 219 7.96 -1.50 -4.44
C SER A 219 7.76 -2.01 -3.01
N CYS A 220 7.56 -3.32 -2.84
CA CYS A 220 7.59 -4.00 -1.55
C CYS A 220 8.17 -5.42 -1.70
N PRO A 221 8.50 -6.11 -0.60
CA PRO A 221 8.87 -7.52 -0.63
C PRO A 221 7.71 -8.42 -1.05
N PRO A 222 7.97 -9.71 -1.36
CA PRO A 222 6.92 -10.67 -1.65
C PRO A 222 5.97 -10.86 -0.45
N THR A 223 4.66 -10.75 -0.68
CA THR A 223 3.63 -10.93 0.37
C THR A 223 3.36 -12.42 0.59
N ILE A 224 3.92 -12.99 1.65
CA ILE A 224 3.91 -14.44 1.92
C ILE A 224 2.93 -14.85 3.04
N SER A 225 2.32 -13.89 3.73
CA SER A 225 1.52 -14.14 4.92
C SER A 225 0.30 -13.23 4.99
N PRO A 226 -0.85 -13.74 5.48
CA PRO A 226 -2.06 -12.94 5.64
C PRO A 226 -1.89 -11.88 6.75
N CYS A 227 -2.66 -10.81 6.67
CA CYS A 227 -2.79 -9.80 7.71
C CYS A 227 -3.93 -10.17 8.66
N TYR A 228 -3.65 -10.17 9.97
CA TYR A 228 -4.66 -10.32 11.03
C TYR A 228 -4.96 -9.00 11.76
N TYR A 229 -4.55 -7.88 11.17
CA TYR A 229 -4.54 -6.57 11.81
C TYR A 229 -5.36 -5.52 11.04
N GLY A 230 -6.25 -5.94 10.15
CA GLY A 230 -7.23 -5.06 9.49
C GLY A 230 -6.96 -4.72 8.01
N VAL A 231 -5.94 -5.30 7.36
CA VAL A 231 -5.86 -5.30 5.88
C VAL A 231 -6.56 -6.57 5.39
N ASP A 232 -7.45 -6.43 4.42
CA ASP A 232 -8.12 -7.56 3.77
C ASP A 232 -7.15 -8.26 2.82
N THR A 233 -6.44 -9.26 3.35
CA THR A 233 -5.55 -10.13 2.57
C THR A 233 -6.18 -11.51 2.46
N PRO A 234 -6.02 -12.21 1.33
CA PRO A 234 -6.53 -13.57 1.18
C PRO A 234 -5.77 -14.56 2.07
N SER A 235 -6.23 -15.81 2.09
CA SER A 235 -5.56 -16.87 2.84
C SER A 235 -4.15 -17.14 2.32
N GLN A 236 -3.29 -17.74 3.14
CA GLN A 236 -1.90 -18.02 2.76
C GLN A 236 -1.80 -18.91 1.50
N GLY A 237 -2.74 -19.82 1.29
CA GLY A 237 -2.80 -20.67 0.08
C GLY A 237 -3.10 -19.91 -1.21
N GLU A 238 -3.70 -18.72 -1.11
CA GLU A 238 -4.03 -17.87 -2.26
C GLU A 238 -2.97 -16.79 -2.54
N LEU A 239 -1.99 -16.61 -1.64
CA LEU A 239 -0.89 -15.68 -1.83
C LEU A 239 0.13 -16.30 -2.78
N ILE A 240 0.32 -15.68 -3.94
CA ILE A 240 1.17 -16.26 -4.99
C ILE A 240 2.62 -16.43 -4.52
N ALA A 241 3.14 -15.47 -3.76
CA ALA A 241 4.50 -15.52 -3.22
C ALA A 241 4.65 -16.48 -2.02
N ALA A 242 3.56 -16.98 -1.45
CA ALA A 242 3.63 -18.06 -0.46
C ALA A 242 3.73 -19.44 -1.12
N GLN A 243 3.30 -19.56 -2.38
CA GLN A 243 3.23 -20.82 -3.13
C GLN A 243 4.32 -20.95 -4.19
N MET A 244 4.85 -19.82 -4.68
CA MET A 244 5.75 -19.75 -5.83
C MET A 244 6.97 -18.92 -5.48
N SER A 245 8.14 -19.38 -5.95
CA SER A 245 9.37 -18.59 -5.98
C SER A 245 9.23 -17.36 -6.89
N VAL A 246 10.13 -16.39 -6.75
CA VAL A 246 10.11 -15.17 -7.58
C VAL A 246 10.17 -15.50 -9.07
N GLU A 247 10.94 -16.53 -9.46
CA GLU A 247 11.06 -16.96 -10.85
C GLU A 247 9.76 -17.58 -11.37
N GLU A 248 9.13 -18.44 -10.59
CA GLU A 248 7.82 -19.00 -10.94
C GLU A 248 6.74 -17.89 -11.02
N VAL A 249 6.78 -16.89 -10.14
CA VAL A 249 5.87 -15.73 -10.25
C VAL A 249 6.13 -14.95 -11.54
N ARG A 250 7.40 -14.72 -11.91
CA ARG A 250 7.77 -14.03 -13.17
C ARG A 250 7.17 -14.76 -14.38
N GLU A 251 7.34 -16.08 -14.44
CA GLU A 251 6.76 -16.92 -15.49
C GLU A 251 5.24 -16.84 -15.49
N TYR A 252 4.61 -16.95 -14.32
CA TYR A 252 3.16 -16.91 -14.18
C TYR A 252 2.54 -15.61 -14.74
N ILE A 253 3.16 -14.46 -14.43
CA ILE A 253 2.69 -13.15 -14.90
C ILE A 253 3.12 -12.85 -16.34
N GLY A 254 4.10 -13.59 -16.90
CA GLY A 254 4.58 -13.42 -18.26
C GLY A 254 5.53 -12.24 -18.48
N ALA A 255 6.21 -11.77 -17.42
CA ALA A 255 7.18 -10.68 -17.49
C ALA A 255 8.56 -11.19 -17.94
N ASP A 256 9.35 -10.35 -18.61
CA ASP A 256 10.74 -10.69 -18.99
C ASP A 256 11.65 -10.75 -17.77
N THR A 257 11.44 -9.84 -16.81
CA THR A 257 12.09 -9.89 -15.49
C THR A 257 11.12 -9.46 -14.40
N LEU A 258 11.31 -9.95 -13.18
CA LEU A 258 10.57 -9.54 -11.99
C LEU A 258 11.55 -9.18 -10.87
N GLY A 259 11.42 -7.98 -10.32
CA GLY A 259 12.20 -7.53 -9.17
C GLY A 259 11.29 -7.05 -8.05
N TYR A 260 11.47 -7.59 -6.85
CA TYR A 260 10.88 -7.07 -5.62
C TYR A 260 11.90 -6.21 -4.87
N LEU A 261 11.42 -5.16 -4.22
CA LEU A 261 12.18 -4.39 -3.25
C LEU A 261 12.53 -5.28 -2.05
N SER A 262 13.77 -5.18 -1.57
CA SER A 262 14.19 -5.89 -0.37
C SER A 262 13.41 -5.42 0.87
N HIS A 263 13.32 -6.30 1.87
CA HIS A 263 12.68 -5.94 3.15
C HIS A 263 13.42 -4.78 3.84
N GLU A 264 14.74 -4.81 3.82
CA GLU A 264 15.59 -3.76 4.39
C GLU A 264 15.43 -2.43 3.63
N GLY A 265 15.45 -2.49 2.29
CA GLY A 265 15.23 -1.33 1.43
C GLY A 265 13.86 -0.68 1.65
N MET A 266 12.81 -1.48 1.81
CA MET A 266 11.47 -0.98 2.14
C MET A 266 11.44 -0.24 3.49
N LEU A 267 11.99 -0.84 4.55
CA LEU A 267 12.00 -0.22 5.88
C LEU A 267 12.84 1.07 5.91
N ALA A 268 14.01 1.05 5.27
CA ALA A 268 14.87 2.22 5.13
C ALA A 268 14.17 3.36 4.37
N ALA A 269 13.46 3.04 3.28
CA ALA A 269 12.71 4.02 2.50
C ALA A 269 11.59 4.69 3.29
N ILE A 270 10.86 3.94 4.13
CA ILE A 270 9.83 4.50 5.01
C ILE A 270 10.47 5.37 6.12
N GLY A 271 11.72 5.06 6.51
CA GLY A 271 12.36 5.68 7.66
C GLY A 271 11.84 5.12 8.98
N LEU A 272 11.45 3.83 8.98
CA LEU A 272 11.10 3.06 10.16
C LEU A 272 12.14 1.97 10.40
N GLY A 273 12.51 1.73 11.65
CA GLY A 273 13.40 0.63 12.01
C GLY A 273 12.68 -0.72 11.97
N GLN A 274 13.46 -1.81 12.02
CA GLN A 274 12.90 -3.16 12.24
C GLN A 274 12.14 -3.24 13.58
N THR A 275 12.66 -2.55 14.60
CA THR A 275 11.99 -2.37 15.87
C THR A 275 10.86 -1.35 15.72
N GLY A 276 9.65 -1.71 16.19
CA GLY A 276 8.50 -0.81 16.12
C GLY A 276 7.61 -0.96 14.89
N SER A 277 8.02 -1.76 13.90
CA SER A 277 7.31 -1.97 12.63
C SER A 277 6.68 -3.35 12.55
N CYS A 278 5.43 -3.43 12.09
CA CYS A 278 4.78 -4.70 11.76
C CYS A 278 5.06 -5.05 10.29
N THR A 279 5.84 -6.12 10.09
CA THR A 279 6.21 -6.62 8.77
C THR A 279 5.66 -8.02 8.50
N ALA A 280 4.65 -8.45 9.28
CA ALA A 280 4.16 -9.82 9.31
C ALA A 280 3.76 -10.35 7.92
N CYS A 281 3.21 -9.49 7.05
CA CYS A 281 2.80 -9.86 5.70
C CYS A 281 3.96 -10.38 4.82
N TRP A 282 5.19 -9.94 5.11
CA TRP A 282 6.40 -10.32 4.37
C TRP A 282 7.34 -11.22 5.19
N SER A 283 7.33 -11.11 6.52
CA SER A 283 8.23 -11.87 7.40
C SER A 283 7.62 -13.14 7.99
N GLY A 284 6.28 -13.25 7.98
CA GLY A 284 5.54 -14.28 8.74
C GLY A 284 5.67 -14.16 10.26
N LYS A 285 6.38 -13.14 10.78
CA LYS A 285 6.61 -12.93 12.21
C LYS A 285 5.55 -11.99 12.77
N TYR A 286 4.52 -12.56 13.38
CA TYR A 286 3.43 -11.80 13.96
C TYR A 286 3.79 -11.25 15.36
N PRO A 287 3.55 -9.96 15.62
CA PRO A 287 3.80 -9.36 16.94
C PRO A 287 2.79 -9.76 18.01
N THR A 288 1.75 -10.53 17.67
CA THR A 288 0.77 -11.08 18.62
C THR A 288 0.60 -12.57 18.41
N LEU A 289 0.10 -13.27 19.42
CA LEU A 289 -0.46 -14.60 19.22
C LEU A 289 -1.64 -14.49 18.25
N ILE A 290 -1.66 -15.35 17.25
CA ILE A 290 -2.77 -15.51 16.31
C ILE A 290 -3.61 -16.67 16.84
N ALA A 291 -4.90 -16.42 17.09
CA ALA A 291 -5.79 -17.49 17.51
C ALA A 291 -5.87 -18.53 16.38
N ASN A 292 -5.47 -19.77 16.68
CA ASN A 292 -5.26 -20.91 15.78
C ASN A 292 -5.83 -20.72 14.36
N SER A 293 -4.95 -20.38 13.41
CA SER A 293 -5.17 -20.74 12.02
C SER A 293 -5.05 -22.27 11.93
N HIS A 294 -6.20 -22.95 11.95
CA HIS A 294 -6.43 -24.41 11.95
C HIS A 294 -6.61 -25.06 13.33
N ALA A 295 -7.88 -25.34 13.68
CA ALA A 295 -8.20 -26.67 14.18
C ALA A 295 -7.77 -27.67 13.09
N ALA A 296 -7.10 -28.74 13.53
CA ALA A 296 -6.46 -29.78 12.72
C ALA A 296 -7.32 -30.32 11.57
#